data_AF-A0A7X6W1Z9-F1
#
_entry.id   AF-A0A7X6W1Z9-F1
#
_cell.length_a   1.000
_cell.length_b   1.000
_cell.length_c   1.000
_cell.angle_alpha   90.00
_cell.angle_beta   90.00
_cell.angle_gamma   90.00
#
_symmetry.space_group_name_H-M   'P 1'
#
loop_
_entity.id
_entity.type
_entity.pdbx_description
1 polymer ?
#
loop_
_entity_poly.entity_id
_entity_poly.type
_entity_poly.pdbx_seq_one_letter_code
_entity_poly.pdbx_strand_id
1 'polypeptide(L)'
;LERRGIRVYAHRRIPGYPTDVDTIVSDEGYGANEHVETEAPLVVVTGPGPGSGKLATCLTLLYHDYRRGRKSGYAKFETFPIWNIPLKHPVNVAYEAATVDLRDFNLVDPFHLEAYGETAVNYNRDVEAFPVLRRILERITGGDPMYRSPTDMGVNRAGFGIVDDEVVRQAAREEIVRRYFRAACEYAMGSIDRDAVNLARMKMDEVSITPEDRVVVRAARAAALEGPVRKNKGNDGIFCGAAIQLQDGSIVTGINSPLMHAASSLVLNAIKRLAGLPEKLHLLSPAIIDSIRTMKSNVLNARSVSLDLGETLIALSISAATNPTSQLAMEQLKELRGCDVHMTHMPSPGDEGGLRRLGVNLTSEPNFATRDLFVA
;
A
#
# COMPACT_ATOMS: atom_id res chain seq x y z
N LEU A 1 -24.96 17.58 2.27
CA LEU A 1 -25.55 16.25 2.01
C LEU A 1 -27.04 16.39 1.74
N GLU A 2 -27.78 17.09 2.61
CA GLU A 2 -29.22 17.33 2.46
C GLU A 2 -29.59 18.04 1.14
N ARG A 3 -28.80 19.03 0.68
CA ARG A 3 -28.98 19.65 -0.65
C ARG A 3 -28.86 18.67 -1.83
N ARG A 4 -28.30 17.48 -1.60
CA ARG A 4 -28.19 16.39 -2.59
C ARG A 4 -29.24 15.29 -2.35
N GLY A 5 -30.25 15.54 -1.52
CA GLY A 5 -31.31 14.58 -1.21
C GLY A 5 -30.91 13.45 -0.27
N ILE A 6 -29.73 13.53 0.37
CA ILE A 6 -29.27 12.51 1.32
C ILE A 6 -29.75 12.90 2.72
N ARG A 7 -30.56 12.03 3.35
CA ARG A 7 -30.96 12.19 4.75
C ARG A 7 -29.75 12.02 5.67
N VAL A 8 -29.60 12.94 6.62
CA VAL A 8 -28.46 12.96 7.55
C VAL A 8 -28.97 12.76 8.96
N TYR A 9 -28.32 11.85 9.69
CA TYR A 9 -28.64 11.56 11.09
C TYR A 9 -27.47 12.03 11.96
N ALA A 10 -27.77 12.80 13.00
CA ALA A 10 -26.77 13.31 13.93
C ALA A 10 -26.71 12.42 15.18
N HIS A 11 -25.66 11.61 15.28
CA HIS A 11 -25.38 10.81 16.47
C HIS A 11 -24.55 11.62 17.48
N ARG A 12 -24.81 11.39 18.77
CA ARG A 12 -24.12 12.04 19.90
C ARG A 12 -23.11 11.07 20.51
N ARG A 13 -22.23 11.63 21.34
CA ARG A 13 -21.35 10.83 22.21
C ARG A 13 -22.22 10.03 23.17
N ILE A 14 -21.98 8.72 23.23
CA ILE A 14 -22.69 7.80 24.12
C ILE A 14 -21.99 7.83 25.50
N PRO A 15 -22.69 8.21 26.58
CA PRO A 15 -22.13 8.19 27.93
C PRO A 15 -21.68 6.78 28.33
N GLY A 16 -20.56 6.67 29.05
CA GLY A 16 -20.07 5.39 29.57
C GLY A 16 -19.46 4.42 28.54
N TYR A 17 -19.41 4.78 27.25
CA TYR A 17 -18.89 3.90 26.20
C TYR A 17 -17.37 3.66 26.28
N PRO A 18 -16.87 2.42 26.15
CA PRO A 18 -17.61 1.17 25.92
C PRO A 18 -17.91 0.36 27.19
N THR A 19 -17.53 0.83 28.38
CA THR A 19 -17.44 0.01 29.60
C THR A 19 -18.74 -0.12 30.40
N ASP A 20 -19.59 0.89 30.39
CA ASP A 20 -20.83 0.94 31.17
C ASP A 20 -22.03 0.46 30.33
N VAL A 21 -22.17 -0.87 30.24
CA VAL A 21 -23.17 -1.52 29.38
C VAL A 21 -24.60 -1.10 29.71
N ASP A 22 -24.92 -0.88 31.00
CA ASP A 22 -26.27 -0.50 31.42
C ASP A 22 -26.64 0.90 30.94
N THR A 23 -25.72 1.86 31.03
CA THR A 23 -25.93 3.20 30.47
C THR A 23 -25.94 3.17 28.95
N ILE A 24 -25.04 2.41 28.31
CA ILE A 24 -24.93 2.33 26.85
C ILE A 24 -26.21 1.76 26.22
N VAL A 25 -26.73 0.66 26.77
CA VAL A 25 -27.92 -0.05 26.25
C VAL A 25 -29.18 0.46 26.95
N SER A 26 -29.39 1.77 26.88
CA SER A 26 -30.53 2.47 27.48
C SER A 26 -31.04 3.61 26.58
N ASP A 27 -32.12 4.27 27.03
CA ASP A 27 -32.64 5.48 26.38
C ASP A 27 -31.67 6.68 26.50
N GLU A 28 -30.77 6.69 27.49
CA GLU A 28 -29.71 7.72 27.63
C GLU A 28 -28.47 7.42 26.76
N GLY A 29 -28.27 6.15 26.41
CA GLY A 29 -27.18 5.67 25.57
C GLY A 29 -27.55 5.63 24.09
N TYR A 30 -27.72 4.43 23.52
CA TYR A 30 -28.12 4.27 22.12
C TYR A 30 -29.47 4.90 21.79
N GLY A 31 -30.42 4.92 22.73
CA GLY A 31 -31.74 5.50 22.51
C GLY A 31 -31.75 7.03 22.35
N ALA A 32 -30.68 7.72 22.79
CA ALA A 32 -30.54 9.16 22.61
C ALA A 32 -30.23 9.56 21.15
N ASN A 33 -29.77 8.62 20.34
CA ASN A 33 -29.53 8.82 18.91
C ASN A 33 -30.81 8.58 18.10
N GLU A 34 -31.05 9.38 17.06
CA GLU A 34 -32.19 9.19 16.16
C GLU A 34 -32.10 7.82 15.47
N HIS A 35 -33.23 7.12 15.36
CA HIS A 35 -33.30 5.88 14.59
C HIS A 35 -33.06 6.17 13.11
N VAL A 36 -32.01 5.55 12.56
CA VAL A 36 -31.71 5.57 11.13
C VAL A 36 -32.71 4.67 10.41
N GLU A 37 -33.59 5.27 9.61
CA GLU A 37 -34.56 4.52 8.81
C GLU A 37 -33.88 3.89 7.62
N THR A 38 -34.06 2.58 7.46
CA THR A 38 -33.47 1.79 6.39
C THR A 38 -34.55 0.97 5.70
N GLU A 39 -34.46 0.85 4.38
CA GLU A 39 -35.43 0.13 3.54
C GLU A 39 -34.94 -1.27 3.18
N ALA A 40 -33.63 -1.42 2.96
CA ALA A 40 -33.01 -2.68 2.58
C ALA A 40 -32.73 -3.56 3.82
N PRO A 41 -32.88 -4.89 3.71
CA PRO A 41 -32.61 -5.81 4.83
C PRO A 41 -31.12 -5.96 5.14
N LEU A 42 -30.24 -5.54 4.21
CA LEU A 42 -28.79 -5.52 4.39
C LEU A 42 -28.29 -4.07 4.30
N VAL A 43 -27.74 -3.56 5.40
CA VAL A 43 -27.23 -2.20 5.50
C VAL A 43 -25.70 -2.27 5.62
N VAL A 44 -25.00 -1.72 4.63
CA VAL A 44 -23.54 -1.64 4.65
C VAL A 44 -23.10 -0.33 5.30
N VAL A 45 -22.50 -0.41 6.48
CA VAL A 45 -21.98 0.75 7.20
C VAL A 45 -20.50 0.95 6.86
N THR A 46 -20.18 2.09 6.26
CA THR A 46 -18.81 2.47 5.87
C THR A 46 -18.42 3.85 6.40
N GLY A 47 -17.13 4.17 6.38
CA GLY A 47 -16.60 5.44 6.86
C GLY A 47 -15.20 5.72 6.32
N PRO A 48 -14.74 6.99 6.32
CA PRO A 48 -13.52 7.43 5.64
C PRO A 48 -12.22 6.85 6.23
N GLY A 49 -12.26 6.36 7.47
CA GLY A 49 -11.10 5.77 8.14
C GLY A 49 -11.44 5.17 9.52
N PRO A 50 -10.43 4.76 10.30
CA PRO A 50 -10.59 4.37 11.70
C PRO A 50 -11.25 5.48 12.55
N GLY A 51 -11.86 5.13 13.68
CA GLY A 51 -12.43 6.13 14.61
C GLY A 51 -13.71 6.83 14.15
N SER A 52 -14.25 6.51 12.96
CA SER A 52 -15.46 7.12 12.38
C SER A 52 -16.79 6.70 13.01
N GLY A 53 -16.79 5.95 14.12
CA GLY A 53 -18.01 5.55 14.83
C GLY A 53 -18.84 4.46 14.13
N LYS A 54 -18.27 3.71 13.17
CA LYS A 54 -18.97 2.64 12.42
C LYS A 54 -19.64 1.61 13.34
N LEU A 55 -18.88 1.01 14.26
CA LEU A 55 -19.39 0.01 15.20
C LEU A 55 -20.51 0.58 16.08
N ALA A 56 -20.28 1.75 16.69
CA ALA A 56 -21.27 2.41 17.53
C ALA A 56 -22.57 2.72 16.77
N THR A 57 -22.46 3.07 15.49
CA THR A 57 -23.61 3.28 14.59
C THR A 57 -24.35 1.95 14.38
N CYS A 58 -23.66 0.87 13.98
CA CYS A 58 -24.30 -0.44 13.82
C CYS A 58 -25.05 -0.89 15.08
N LEU A 59 -24.45 -0.74 16.25
CA LEU A 59 -25.06 -1.12 17.52
C LEU A 59 -26.25 -0.22 17.91
N THR A 60 -26.22 1.07 17.52
CA THR A 60 -27.36 1.97 17.66
C THR A 60 -28.53 1.52 16.78
N LEU A 61 -28.28 1.14 15.52
CA LEU A 61 -29.32 0.59 14.63
C LEU A 61 -29.92 -0.69 15.23
N LEU A 62 -29.06 -1.61 15.67
CA LEU A 62 -29.46 -2.87 16.30
C LEU A 62 -30.33 -2.64 17.55
N TYR A 63 -29.95 -1.70 18.43
CA TYR A 63 -30.74 -1.33 19.60
C TYR A 63 -32.15 -0.86 19.22
N HIS A 64 -32.26 0.06 18.26
CA HIS A 64 -33.56 0.58 17.83
C HIS A 64 -34.43 -0.47 17.13
N ASP A 65 -33.85 -1.38 16.36
CA ASP A 65 -34.58 -2.49 15.74
C ASP A 65 -35.19 -3.40 16.80
N TYR A 66 -34.40 -3.82 17.80
CA TYR A 66 -34.88 -4.68 18.89
C TYR A 66 -35.96 -3.99 19.72
N ARG A 67 -35.83 -2.68 20.00
CA ARG A 67 -36.87 -1.87 20.66
C ARG A 67 -38.18 -1.83 19.87
N ARG A 68 -38.10 -1.94 18.54
CA ARG A 68 -39.26 -1.94 17.61
C ARG A 68 -39.74 -3.36 17.28
N GLY A 69 -39.24 -4.39 17.95
CA GLY A 69 -39.63 -5.78 17.73
C GLY A 69 -39.07 -6.39 16.43
N ARG A 70 -38.11 -5.74 15.78
CA ARG A 70 -37.39 -6.25 14.62
C ARG A 70 -36.11 -6.95 15.07
N LYS A 71 -35.95 -8.22 14.71
CA LYS A 71 -34.72 -8.98 14.99
C LYS A 71 -33.72 -8.76 13.85
N SER A 72 -32.79 -7.83 14.03
CA SER A 72 -31.64 -7.63 13.14
C SER A 72 -30.36 -8.22 13.73
N GLY A 73 -29.27 -8.18 12.96
CA GLY A 73 -27.97 -8.69 13.38
C GLY A 73 -26.84 -7.73 13.03
N TYR A 74 -25.67 -7.95 13.62
CA TYR A 74 -24.47 -7.18 13.33
C TYR A 74 -23.35 -8.13 12.93
N ALA A 75 -22.75 -7.92 11.75
CA ALA A 75 -21.60 -8.69 11.32
C ALA A 75 -20.47 -7.77 10.85
N LYS A 76 -19.23 -8.26 10.91
CA LYS A 76 -18.03 -7.52 10.50
C LYS A 76 -17.44 -8.10 9.22
N PHE A 77 -17.23 -7.26 8.22
CA PHE A 77 -16.53 -7.62 7.00
C PHE A 77 -15.14 -6.99 7.01
N GLU A 78 -14.11 -7.84 7.14
CA GLU A 78 -12.70 -7.50 6.97
C GLU A 78 -12.02 -8.57 6.13
N THR A 79 -11.22 -8.16 5.16
CA THR A 79 -10.50 -9.10 4.29
C THR A 79 -9.29 -9.73 5.01
N PHE A 80 -8.62 -8.96 5.87
CA PHE A 80 -7.42 -9.38 6.59
C PHE A 80 -7.56 -9.09 8.11
N PRO A 81 -6.98 -9.95 8.97
CA PRO A 81 -6.36 -11.23 8.62
C PRO A 81 -7.38 -12.24 8.09
N ILE A 82 -6.91 -13.24 7.34
CA ILE A 82 -7.74 -14.34 6.87
C ILE A 82 -7.79 -15.39 7.99
N TRP A 83 -8.97 -15.57 8.57
CA TRP A 83 -9.15 -16.34 9.79
C TRP A 83 -8.87 -17.84 9.64
N ASN A 84 -9.14 -18.40 8.46
CA ASN A 84 -9.06 -19.85 8.19
C ASN A 84 -7.74 -20.29 7.53
N ILE A 85 -6.71 -19.44 7.54
CA ILE A 85 -5.34 -19.82 7.14
C ILE A 85 -4.39 -19.61 8.32
N PRO A 86 -3.22 -20.30 8.38
CA PRO A 86 -2.32 -20.23 9.52
C PRO A 86 -1.89 -18.81 9.88
N LEU A 87 -1.62 -18.58 11.17
CA LEU A 87 -1.10 -17.30 11.69
C LEU A 87 0.16 -16.85 10.93
N LYS A 88 1.10 -17.79 10.72
CA LYS A 88 2.37 -17.57 10.01
C LYS A 88 2.25 -17.74 8.49
N HIS A 89 1.04 -17.81 7.94
CA HIS A 89 0.87 -17.81 6.50
C HIS A 89 1.37 -16.47 5.93
N PRO A 90 2.19 -16.45 4.85
CA PRO A 90 2.74 -15.21 4.30
C PRO A 90 1.69 -14.12 4.04
N VAL A 91 0.46 -14.49 3.64
CA VAL A 91 -0.66 -13.55 3.46
C VAL A 91 -1.02 -12.81 4.76
N ASN A 92 -1.10 -13.52 5.89
CA ASN A 92 -1.38 -12.90 7.19
C ASN A 92 -0.18 -12.09 7.69
N VAL A 93 1.05 -12.55 7.45
CA VAL A 93 2.27 -11.80 7.78
C VAL A 93 2.40 -10.52 6.93
N ALA A 94 2.00 -10.55 5.65
CA ALA A 94 1.98 -9.38 4.78
C ALA A 94 0.98 -8.32 5.25
N TYR A 95 -0.15 -8.75 5.81
CA TYR A 95 -1.08 -7.83 6.48
C TYR A 95 -0.43 -7.14 7.68
N GLU A 96 0.25 -7.88 8.57
CA GLU A 96 0.97 -7.28 9.71
C GLU A 96 2.09 -6.34 9.25
N ALA A 97 2.83 -6.71 8.21
CA ALA A 97 3.86 -5.85 7.62
C ALA A 97 3.26 -4.53 7.08
N ALA A 98 1.99 -4.52 6.69
CA ALA A 98 1.28 -3.34 6.23
C ALA A 98 0.68 -2.48 7.36
N THR A 99 0.68 -2.97 8.61
CA THR A 99 0.07 -2.31 9.77
C THR A 99 1.06 -2.10 10.94
N VAL A 100 2.37 -2.16 10.67
CA VAL A 100 3.42 -2.00 11.70
C VAL A 100 3.34 -0.66 12.45
N ASP A 101 2.82 0.37 11.80
CA ASP A 101 2.56 1.70 12.37
C ASP A 101 1.35 1.73 13.31
N LEU A 102 0.31 0.95 12.98
CA LEU A 102 -0.91 0.82 13.78
C LEU A 102 -0.77 -0.10 14.98
N ARG A 103 0.35 -0.86 15.07
CA ARG A 103 0.61 -1.87 16.09
C ARG A 103 -0.47 -2.95 16.20
N ASP A 104 -1.19 -3.18 15.10
CA ASP A 104 -2.10 -4.30 14.97
C ASP A 104 -1.26 -5.55 14.67
N PHE A 105 -1.44 -6.60 15.47
CA PHE A 105 -0.75 -7.89 15.29
C PHE A 105 -1.74 -9.04 15.31
N ASN A 106 -1.49 -10.05 14.49
CA ASN A 106 -2.37 -11.21 14.45
C ASN A 106 -2.08 -12.14 15.61
N LEU A 107 -3.11 -12.86 16.03
CA LEU A 107 -3.03 -13.88 17.07
C LEU A 107 -4.09 -14.95 16.86
N VAL A 108 -3.94 -16.08 17.53
CA VAL A 108 -4.96 -17.14 17.54
C VAL A 108 -6.13 -16.67 18.40
N ASP A 109 -7.34 -16.66 17.84
CA ASP A 109 -8.57 -16.30 18.54
C ASP A 109 -8.81 -17.27 19.71
N PRO A 110 -8.60 -16.82 20.98
CA PRO A 110 -8.74 -17.71 22.13
C PRO A 110 -10.20 -18.11 22.35
N PHE A 111 -11.16 -17.24 22.00
CA PHE A 111 -12.58 -17.51 22.19
C PHE A 111 -13.09 -18.56 21.22
N HIS A 112 -12.63 -18.53 19.97
CA HIS A 112 -12.99 -19.54 18.97
C HIS A 112 -12.38 -20.90 19.32
N LEU A 113 -11.12 -20.90 19.77
CA LEU A 113 -10.44 -22.11 20.22
C LEU A 113 -11.13 -22.74 21.44
N GLU A 114 -11.54 -21.94 22.43
CA GLU A 114 -12.27 -22.42 23.61
C GLU A 114 -13.66 -22.96 23.25
N ALA A 115 -14.39 -22.26 22.38
CA ALA A 115 -15.77 -22.61 22.04
C ALA A 115 -15.90 -23.83 21.12
N TYR A 116 -14.93 -24.05 20.22
CA TYR A 116 -15.03 -25.05 19.15
C TYR A 116 -13.85 -26.02 19.08
N GLY A 117 -12.74 -25.75 19.77
CA GLY A 117 -11.50 -26.54 19.62
C GLY A 117 -10.79 -26.29 18.28
N GLU A 118 -11.19 -25.27 17.53
CA GLU A 118 -10.67 -24.95 16.20
C GLU A 118 -9.77 -23.72 16.25
N THR A 119 -8.64 -23.76 15.55
CA THR A 119 -7.72 -22.61 15.46
C THR A 119 -8.21 -21.65 14.39
N ALA A 120 -8.46 -20.39 14.77
CA ALA A 120 -8.75 -19.30 13.87
C ALA A 120 -7.81 -18.11 14.14
N VAL A 121 -7.51 -17.33 13.11
CA VAL A 121 -6.67 -16.13 13.22
C VAL A 121 -7.53 -14.89 13.34
N ASN A 122 -7.23 -14.06 14.33
CA ASN A 122 -7.80 -12.73 14.51
C ASN A 122 -6.66 -11.76 14.87
N TYR A 123 -6.97 -10.56 15.37
CA TYR A 123 -5.97 -9.57 15.76
C TYR A 123 -6.32 -8.94 17.12
N ASN A 124 -5.31 -8.38 17.76
CA ASN A 124 -5.37 -7.93 19.16
C ASN A 124 -6.55 -7.03 19.50
N ARG A 125 -6.83 -6.00 18.68
CA ARG A 125 -7.89 -5.02 18.99
C ARG A 125 -9.28 -5.65 19.06
N ASP A 126 -9.59 -6.57 18.15
CA ASP A 126 -10.90 -7.23 18.11
C ASP A 126 -11.03 -8.25 19.24
N VAL A 127 -9.97 -9.02 19.50
CA VAL A 127 -9.94 -9.99 20.61
C VAL A 127 -10.07 -9.27 21.96
N GLU A 128 -9.38 -8.15 22.16
CA GLU A 128 -9.46 -7.35 23.39
C GLU A 128 -10.86 -6.71 23.56
N ALA A 129 -11.50 -6.27 22.47
CA ALA A 129 -12.82 -5.64 22.51
C ALA A 129 -13.98 -6.63 22.63
N PHE A 130 -13.79 -7.89 22.22
CA PHE A 130 -14.86 -8.87 22.10
C PHE A 130 -15.67 -9.11 23.38
N PRO A 131 -15.09 -9.22 24.60
CA PRO A 131 -15.88 -9.45 25.82
C PRO A 131 -16.91 -8.35 26.10
N VAL A 132 -16.54 -7.09 25.84
CA VAL A 132 -17.42 -5.94 26.03
C VAL A 132 -18.50 -5.93 24.96
N LEU A 133 -18.10 -6.17 23.70
CA LEU A 133 -19.04 -6.22 22.58
C LEU A 133 -20.08 -7.33 22.75
N ARG A 134 -19.64 -8.52 23.19
CA ARG A 134 -20.52 -9.65 23.49
C ARG A 134 -21.58 -9.28 24.53
N ARG A 135 -21.18 -8.62 25.63
CA ARG A 135 -22.12 -8.14 26.67
C ARG A 135 -23.13 -7.12 26.13
N ILE A 136 -22.70 -6.19 25.29
CA ILE A 136 -23.59 -5.22 24.64
C ILE A 136 -24.60 -5.94 23.76
N LEU A 137 -24.14 -6.89 22.93
CA LEU A 137 -25.01 -7.67 22.06
C LEU A 137 -26.01 -8.51 22.88
N GLU A 138 -25.57 -9.24 23.89
CA GLU A 138 -26.44 -10.01 24.80
C GLU A 138 -27.50 -9.11 25.46
N ARG A 139 -27.13 -7.89 25.87
CA ARG A 139 -28.05 -6.94 26.47
C ARG A 139 -29.10 -6.42 25.49
N ILE A 140 -28.71 -6.15 24.24
CA ILE A 140 -29.65 -5.74 23.18
C ILE A 140 -30.58 -6.90 22.78
N THR A 141 -30.04 -8.12 22.71
CA THR A 141 -30.75 -9.30 22.18
C THR A 141 -31.66 -9.99 23.20
N GLY A 142 -31.54 -9.65 24.49
CA GLY A 142 -32.34 -10.23 25.56
C GLY A 142 -31.72 -11.46 26.24
N GLY A 143 -30.39 -11.61 26.16
CA GLY A 143 -29.62 -12.59 26.94
C GLY A 143 -28.95 -13.69 26.12
N ASP A 144 -29.34 -13.90 24.86
CA ASP A 144 -28.72 -14.92 24.01
C ASP A 144 -27.44 -14.39 23.33
N PRO A 145 -26.29 -15.08 23.48
CA PRO A 145 -25.05 -14.70 22.82
C PRO A 145 -25.17 -14.90 21.31
N MET A 146 -25.10 -13.80 20.55
CA MET A 146 -25.14 -13.83 19.08
C MET A 146 -23.88 -14.50 18.49
N TYR A 147 -22.73 -14.33 19.15
CA TYR A 147 -21.42 -14.83 18.71
C TYR A 147 -20.66 -15.41 19.90
N ARG A 148 -19.89 -16.48 19.67
CA ARG A 148 -19.00 -17.06 20.69
C ARG A 148 -17.57 -16.55 20.58
N SER A 149 -17.18 -16.03 19.42
CA SER A 149 -15.86 -15.44 19.18
C SER A 149 -15.92 -14.27 18.18
N PRO A 150 -14.87 -13.42 18.09
CA PRO A 150 -14.77 -12.42 17.03
C PRO A 150 -14.63 -13.07 15.64
N THR A 151 -14.15 -14.31 15.55
CA THR A 151 -14.20 -15.09 14.29
C THR A 151 -15.64 -15.34 13.83
N ASP A 152 -16.56 -15.73 14.73
CA ASP A 152 -17.97 -15.95 14.38
C ASP A 152 -18.68 -14.67 13.91
N MET A 153 -18.25 -13.53 14.45
CA MET A 153 -18.74 -12.19 14.08
C MET A 153 -18.28 -11.78 12.66
N GLY A 154 -17.19 -12.37 12.18
CA GLY A 154 -16.64 -12.13 10.85
C GLY A 154 -17.42 -12.85 9.75
N VAL A 155 -17.51 -12.24 8.57
CA VAL A 155 -18.12 -12.86 7.38
C VAL A 155 -17.13 -13.10 6.24
N ASN A 156 -15.82 -13.05 6.54
CA ASN A 156 -14.76 -13.18 5.56
C ASN A 156 -14.73 -14.58 4.95
N ARG A 157 -14.70 -14.63 3.60
CA ARG A 157 -14.59 -15.88 2.82
C ARG A 157 -13.35 -15.92 1.92
N ALA A 158 -12.45 -14.96 2.03
CA ALA A 158 -11.29 -14.81 1.14
C ALA A 158 -10.38 -16.05 1.11
N GLY A 159 -10.13 -16.68 2.26
CA GLY A 159 -9.29 -17.89 2.32
C GLY A 159 -9.85 -19.08 1.54
N PHE A 160 -11.18 -19.19 1.42
CA PHE A 160 -11.83 -20.24 0.62
C PHE A 160 -11.69 -20.01 -0.89
N GLY A 161 -11.35 -18.77 -1.31
CA GLY A 161 -11.15 -18.41 -2.71
C GLY A 161 -9.70 -18.58 -3.19
N ILE A 162 -8.79 -19.06 -2.35
CA ILE A 162 -7.41 -19.33 -2.73
C ILE A 162 -7.39 -20.62 -3.57
N VAL A 163 -7.16 -20.47 -4.88
CA VAL A 163 -7.10 -21.59 -5.83
C VAL A 163 -5.68 -22.15 -6.00
N ASP A 164 -4.66 -21.34 -5.70
CA ASP A 164 -3.24 -21.70 -5.73
C ASP A 164 -2.53 -21.03 -4.55
N ASP A 165 -2.17 -21.84 -3.56
CA ASP A 165 -1.54 -21.37 -2.31
C ASP A 165 -0.12 -20.85 -2.55
N GLU A 166 0.64 -21.43 -3.48
CA GLU A 166 2.03 -21.02 -3.69
C GLU A 166 2.12 -19.67 -4.40
N VAL A 167 1.21 -19.42 -5.36
CA VAL A 167 1.13 -18.11 -6.03
C VAL A 167 0.82 -17.00 -5.02
N VAL A 168 -0.13 -17.21 -4.10
CA VAL A 168 -0.45 -16.18 -3.09
C VAL A 168 0.64 -16.05 -2.03
N ARG A 169 1.35 -17.14 -1.67
CA ARG A 169 2.53 -17.08 -0.79
C ARG A 169 3.62 -16.23 -1.40
N GLN A 170 3.95 -16.45 -2.67
CA GLN A 170 4.99 -15.70 -3.36
C GLN A 170 4.62 -14.22 -3.48
N ALA A 171 3.38 -13.91 -3.87
CA ALA A 171 2.91 -12.53 -3.94
C ALA A 171 2.95 -11.82 -2.56
N ALA A 172 2.61 -12.54 -1.49
CA ALA A 172 2.68 -11.99 -0.14
C ALA A 172 4.12 -11.77 0.34
N ARG A 173 5.06 -12.67 0.02
CA ARG A 173 6.50 -12.47 0.31
C ARG A 173 7.02 -11.21 -0.37
N GLU A 174 6.70 -10.99 -1.65
CA GLU A 174 7.03 -9.75 -2.36
C GLU A 174 6.45 -8.51 -1.67
N GLU A 175 5.19 -8.58 -1.22
CA GLU A 175 4.56 -7.47 -0.49
C GLU A 175 5.26 -7.15 0.83
N ILE A 176 5.71 -8.17 1.59
CA ILE A 176 6.46 -7.96 2.83
C ILE A 176 7.77 -7.20 2.54
N VAL A 177 8.50 -7.57 1.48
CA VAL A 177 9.71 -6.84 1.06
C VAL A 177 9.38 -5.40 0.67
N ARG A 178 8.28 -5.17 -0.06
CA ARG A 178 7.82 -3.81 -0.41
C ARG A 178 7.54 -2.97 0.83
N ARG A 179 6.87 -3.53 1.83
CA ARG A 179 6.58 -2.85 3.10
C ARG A 179 7.82 -2.53 3.91
N TYR A 180 8.80 -3.43 3.93
CA TYR A 180 10.10 -3.16 4.55
C TYR A 180 10.80 -1.95 3.92
N PHE A 181 10.94 -1.90 2.60
CA PHE A 181 11.58 -0.77 1.92
C PHE A 181 10.82 0.54 2.11
N ARG A 182 9.48 0.47 2.08
CA ARG A 182 8.63 1.64 2.36
C ARG A 182 8.87 2.18 3.76
N ALA A 183 8.82 1.33 4.79
CA ALA A 183 9.08 1.72 6.16
C ALA A 183 10.49 2.31 6.32
N ALA A 184 11.50 1.71 5.68
CA ALA A 184 12.86 2.23 5.71
C ALA A 184 12.97 3.65 5.10
N CYS A 185 12.28 3.90 3.98
CA CYS A 185 12.25 5.23 3.36
C CYS A 185 11.47 6.24 4.22
N GLU A 186 10.31 5.87 4.76
CA GLU A 186 9.52 6.72 5.66
C GLU A 186 10.29 7.10 6.93
N TYR A 187 11.09 6.18 7.47
CA TYR A 187 12.00 6.46 8.58
C TYR A 187 13.11 7.44 8.19
N ALA A 188 13.74 7.27 7.02
CA ALA A 188 14.75 8.19 6.52
C ALA A 188 14.20 9.61 6.27
N MET A 189 12.91 9.72 5.94
CA MET A 189 12.19 10.99 5.84
C MET A 189 11.67 11.53 7.19
N GLY A 190 11.88 10.81 8.30
CA GLY A 190 11.44 11.22 9.63
C GLY A 190 9.93 11.12 9.86
N SER A 191 9.21 10.29 9.08
CA SER A 191 7.74 10.14 9.17
C SER A 191 7.29 9.04 10.13
N ILE A 192 8.16 8.07 10.43
CA ILE A 192 7.88 6.96 11.35
C ILE A 192 9.09 6.70 12.26
N ASP A 193 8.89 5.95 13.33
CA ASP A 193 9.95 5.58 14.27
C ASP A 193 10.76 4.36 13.80
N ARG A 194 11.98 4.22 14.34
CA ARG A 194 12.89 3.09 14.03
C ARG A 194 12.27 1.73 14.37
N ASP A 195 11.41 1.67 15.37
CA ASP A 195 10.75 0.45 15.80
C ASP A 195 9.86 -0.14 14.71
N ALA A 196 9.19 0.69 13.91
CA ALA A 196 8.38 0.23 12.78
C ALA A 196 9.24 -0.46 11.71
N VAL A 197 10.45 0.06 11.44
CA VAL A 197 11.41 -0.57 10.51
C VAL A 197 11.91 -1.90 11.05
N ASN A 198 12.19 -1.97 12.35
CA ASN A 198 12.61 -3.21 13.00
C ASN A 198 11.51 -4.27 12.95
N LEU A 199 10.26 -3.90 13.21
CA LEU A 199 9.11 -4.78 13.09
C LEU A 199 8.94 -5.29 11.65
N ALA A 200 9.00 -4.40 10.65
CA ALA A 200 8.91 -4.81 9.25
C ALA A 200 10.04 -5.79 8.85
N ARG A 201 11.25 -5.62 9.40
CA ARG A 201 12.35 -6.57 9.22
C ARG A 201 12.05 -7.93 9.88
N MET A 202 11.55 -7.93 11.11
CA MET A 202 11.15 -9.18 11.79
C MET A 202 10.09 -9.95 10.99
N LYS A 203 9.16 -9.26 10.30
CA LYS A 203 8.17 -9.90 9.43
C LYS A 203 8.79 -10.62 8.22
N MET A 204 9.90 -10.13 7.69
CA MET A 204 10.66 -10.87 6.67
C MET A 204 11.29 -12.15 7.28
N ASP A 205 11.89 -12.04 8.47
CA ASP A 205 12.52 -13.18 9.16
C ASP A 205 11.49 -14.29 9.46
N GLU A 206 10.27 -13.91 9.87
CA GLU A 206 9.16 -14.83 10.16
C GLU A 206 8.78 -15.74 8.99
N VAL A 207 8.96 -15.25 7.75
CA VAL A 207 8.70 -16.02 6.52
C VAL A 207 9.98 -16.41 5.78
N SER A 208 11.14 -16.23 6.44
CA SER A 208 12.47 -16.63 5.96
C SER A 208 12.85 -16.05 4.59
N ILE A 209 12.56 -14.75 4.40
CA ILE A 209 12.96 -14.00 3.20
C ILE A 209 13.92 -12.87 3.53
N THR A 210 14.63 -12.40 2.52
CA THR A 210 15.55 -11.28 2.56
C THR A 210 15.16 -10.23 1.52
N PRO A 211 15.58 -8.95 1.69
CA PRO A 211 15.37 -7.94 0.65
C PRO A 211 15.89 -8.35 -0.73
N GLU A 212 16.96 -9.15 -0.76
CA GLU A 212 17.63 -9.63 -1.95
C GLU A 212 16.85 -10.74 -2.70
N ASP A 213 15.80 -11.32 -2.12
CA ASP A 213 14.93 -12.28 -2.82
C ASP A 213 14.11 -11.60 -3.91
N ARG A 214 13.83 -10.29 -3.74
CA ARG A 214 13.32 -9.45 -4.81
C ARG A 214 14.45 -9.17 -5.82
N VAL A 215 14.45 -9.89 -6.93
CA VAL A 215 15.56 -9.94 -7.92
C VAL A 215 16.06 -8.57 -8.40
N VAL A 216 15.16 -7.58 -8.54
CA VAL A 216 15.50 -6.22 -8.99
C VAL A 216 16.38 -5.46 -7.98
N VAL A 217 16.37 -5.85 -6.71
CA VAL A 217 17.20 -5.22 -5.67
C VAL A 217 18.69 -5.42 -5.97
N ARG A 218 19.10 -6.68 -6.21
CA ARG A 218 20.50 -7.00 -6.53
C ARG A 218 20.94 -6.31 -7.82
N ALA A 219 20.09 -6.32 -8.84
CA ALA A 219 20.40 -5.73 -10.14
C ALA A 219 20.57 -4.20 -10.06
N ALA A 220 19.73 -3.50 -9.30
CA ALA A 220 19.85 -2.05 -9.12
C ALA A 220 21.13 -1.69 -8.35
N ARG A 221 21.47 -2.44 -7.30
CA ARG A 221 22.74 -2.27 -6.56
C ARG A 221 23.95 -2.49 -7.43
N ALA A 222 23.97 -3.57 -8.21
CA ALA A 222 25.03 -3.85 -9.16
C ALA A 222 25.18 -2.70 -10.18
N ALA A 223 24.07 -2.18 -10.71
CA ALA A 223 24.08 -1.03 -11.61
C ALA A 223 24.71 0.22 -10.98
N ALA A 224 24.40 0.51 -9.71
CA ALA A 224 25.03 1.62 -9.00
C ALA A 224 26.55 1.41 -8.82
N LEU A 225 26.99 0.20 -8.49
CA LEU A 225 28.41 -0.16 -8.34
C LEU A 225 29.18 -0.15 -9.66
N GLU A 226 28.52 -0.42 -10.79
CA GLU A 226 29.11 -0.31 -12.14
C GLU A 226 29.24 1.14 -12.63
N GLY A 227 28.49 2.07 -12.03
CA GLY A 227 28.48 3.48 -12.41
C GLY A 227 29.89 4.10 -12.56
N PRO A 228 30.78 3.98 -11.55
CA PRO A 228 32.13 4.54 -11.59
C PRO A 228 33.03 4.02 -12.71
N VAL A 229 32.82 2.79 -13.18
CA VAL A 229 33.65 2.19 -14.25
C VAL A 229 33.12 2.47 -15.65
N ARG A 230 31.88 2.97 -15.78
CA ARG A 230 31.26 3.30 -17.06
C ARG A 230 31.50 4.78 -17.41
N LYS A 231 31.87 5.06 -18.66
CA LYS A 231 32.04 6.44 -19.16
C LYS A 231 30.70 7.20 -19.12
N ASN A 232 30.74 8.47 -18.74
CA ASN A 232 29.59 9.40 -18.74
C ASN A 232 28.40 8.95 -17.86
N LYS A 233 28.69 8.27 -16.74
CA LYS A 233 27.70 7.90 -15.72
C LYS A 233 27.97 8.63 -14.41
N GLY A 234 26.94 8.66 -13.55
CA GLY A 234 26.93 9.44 -12.33
C GLY A 234 26.66 10.92 -12.57
N ASN A 235 26.40 11.65 -11.50
CA ASN A 235 26.34 13.11 -11.49
C ASN A 235 26.97 13.60 -10.18
N ASP A 236 27.91 14.56 -10.24
CA ASP A 236 28.61 15.11 -9.07
C ASP A 236 29.24 14.07 -8.12
N GLY A 237 29.76 12.98 -8.71
CA GLY A 237 30.36 11.86 -7.97
C GLY A 237 29.35 10.93 -7.29
N ILE A 238 28.05 11.11 -7.53
CA ILE A 238 26.97 10.26 -7.03
C ILE A 238 26.50 9.31 -8.14
N PHE A 239 26.48 8.02 -7.85
CA PHE A 239 26.07 6.96 -8.76
C PHE A 239 24.81 6.28 -8.22
N CYS A 240 23.71 6.45 -8.96
CA CYS A 240 22.42 5.90 -8.64
C CYS A 240 22.06 4.81 -9.66
N GLY A 241 21.65 3.65 -9.16
CA GLY A 241 21.20 2.51 -9.95
C GLY A 241 19.70 2.32 -9.86
N ALA A 242 19.12 1.75 -10.91
CA ALA A 242 17.76 1.29 -10.94
C ALA A 242 17.65 0.01 -11.78
N ALA A 243 16.67 -0.83 -11.49
CA ALA A 243 16.41 -2.05 -12.25
C ALA A 243 14.91 -2.33 -12.37
N ILE A 244 14.51 -2.98 -13.46
CA ILE A 244 13.15 -3.43 -13.74
C ILE A 244 13.19 -4.88 -14.20
N GLN A 245 12.24 -5.68 -13.72
CA GLN A 245 11.94 -7.00 -14.27
C GLN A 245 10.77 -6.87 -15.24
N LEU A 246 11.02 -7.19 -16.50
CA LEU A 246 10.00 -7.21 -17.54
C LEU A 246 9.11 -8.46 -17.44
N GLN A 247 7.97 -8.46 -18.13
CA GLN A 247 7.00 -9.57 -18.10
C GLN A 247 7.60 -10.91 -18.59
N ASP A 248 8.61 -10.87 -19.46
CA ASP A 248 9.37 -12.04 -19.92
C ASP A 248 10.40 -12.55 -18.90
N GLY A 249 10.44 -11.94 -17.71
CA GLY A 249 11.38 -12.24 -16.63
C GLY A 249 12.75 -11.58 -16.81
N SER A 250 13.00 -10.91 -17.93
CA SER A 250 14.30 -10.30 -18.18
C SER A 250 14.53 -9.04 -17.35
N ILE A 251 15.79 -8.84 -16.93
CA ILE A 251 16.19 -7.70 -16.12
C ILE A 251 16.81 -6.63 -17.02
N VAL A 252 16.37 -5.39 -16.84
CA VAL A 252 16.96 -4.20 -17.45
C VAL A 252 17.39 -3.24 -16.35
N THR A 253 18.53 -2.58 -16.54
CA THR A 253 19.08 -1.63 -15.57
C THR A 253 19.21 -0.23 -16.15
N GLY A 254 19.22 0.75 -15.25
CA GLY A 254 19.44 2.16 -15.51
C GLY A 254 20.45 2.71 -14.53
N ILE A 255 21.33 3.59 -15.02
CA ILE A 255 22.30 4.33 -14.21
C ILE A 255 22.14 5.81 -14.55
N ASN A 256 22.14 6.66 -13.53
CA ASN A 256 22.12 8.12 -13.70
C ASN A 256 23.34 8.61 -14.50
N SER A 257 23.21 9.80 -15.06
CA SER A 257 24.25 10.49 -15.82
C SER A 257 24.03 12.00 -15.68
N PRO A 258 24.96 12.85 -16.17
CA PRO A 258 24.75 14.30 -16.15
C PRO A 258 23.55 14.78 -17.00
N LEU A 259 23.00 13.91 -17.86
CA LEU A 259 21.86 14.21 -18.71
C LEU A 259 20.52 13.77 -18.10
N MET A 260 20.49 12.70 -17.30
CA MET A 260 19.23 12.09 -16.88
C MET A 260 19.39 11.25 -15.62
N HIS A 261 18.30 11.15 -14.87
CA HIS A 261 18.20 10.32 -13.68
C HIS A 261 18.25 8.82 -13.99
N ALA A 262 18.46 8.00 -12.95
CA ALA A 262 18.50 6.54 -13.10
C ALA A 262 17.14 5.98 -13.56
N ALA A 263 16.02 6.55 -13.09
CA ALA A 263 14.67 6.17 -13.51
C ALA A 263 14.43 6.44 -15.01
N SER A 264 14.80 7.64 -15.49
CA SER A 264 14.76 8.00 -16.91
C SER A 264 15.57 7.03 -17.79
N SER A 265 16.81 6.78 -17.37
CA SER A 265 17.74 5.85 -18.02
C SER A 265 17.17 4.42 -18.08
N LEU A 266 16.58 3.95 -16.97
CA LEU A 266 15.94 2.65 -16.85
C LEU A 266 14.78 2.51 -17.84
N VAL A 267 13.85 3.47 -17.84
CA VAL A 267 12.65 3.41 -18.68
C VAL A 267 13.02 3.44 -20.16
N LEU A 268 13.94 4.32 -20.57
CA LEU A 268 14.42 4.37 -21.96
C LEU A 268 15.11 3.06 -22.37
N ASN A 269 15.89 2.43 -21.49
CA ASN A 269 16.51 1.14 -21.78
C ASN A 269 15.46 0.02 -21.90
N ALA A 270 14.47 0.01 -21.01
CA ALA A 270 13.41 -0.99 -20.99
C ALA A 270 12.58 -0.95 -22.28
N ILE A 271 12.12 0.23 -22.69
CA ILE A 271 11.34 0.38 -23.92
C ILE A 271 12.14 0.11 -25.19
N LYS A 272 13.45 0.42 -25.21
CA LYS A 272 14.33 0.01 -26.32
C LYS A 272 14.39 -1.51 -26.44
N ARG A 273 14.55 -2.22 -25.31
CA ARG A 273 14.59 -3.68 -25.29
C ARG A 273 13.26 -4.28 -25.79
N LEU A 274 12.14 -3.80 -25.29
CA LEU A 274 10.81 -4.26 -25.69
C LEU A 274 10.52 -4.00 -27.18
N ALA A 275 11.00 -2.86 -27.71
CA ALA A 275 10.87 -2.53 -29.14
C ALA A 275 11.91 -3.22 -30.05
N GLY A 276 12.80 -4.05 -29.50
CA GLY A 276 13.87 -4.70 -30.27
C GLY A 276 14.92 -3.72 -30.82
N LEU A 277 15.07 -2.54 -30.20
CA LEU A 277 15.94 -1.48 -30.67
C LEU A 277 17.38 -1.63 -30.13
N PRO A 278 18.40 -1.25 -30.92
CA PRO A 278 19.79 -1.29 -30.46
C PRO A 278 20.03 -0.39 -29.23
N GLU A 279 20.84 -0.86 -28.27
CA GLU A 279 21.13 -0.12 -27.04
C GLU A 279 21.71 1.28 -27.30
N LYS A 280 22.57 1.39 -28.33
CA LYS A 280 23.27 2.63 -28.73
C LYS A 280 22.36 3.65 -29.42
N LEU A 281 21.12 3.29 -29.74
CA LEU A 281 20.20 4.21 -30.39
C LEU A 281 19.69 5.26 -29.40
N HIS A 282 19.80 6.54 -29.79
CA HIS A 282 19.24 7.65 -29.04
C HIS A 282 17.77 7.87 -29.42
N LEU A 283 16.88 7.80 -28.44
CA LEU A 283 15.44 8.04 -28.63
C LEU A 283 15.03 9.51 -28.49
N LEU A 284 15.85 10.31 -27.80
CA LEU A 284 15.58 11.72 -27.54
C LEU A 284 16.42 12.60 -28.46
N SER A 285 15.79 13.61 -29.05
CA SER A 285 16.50 14.61 -29.85
C SER A 285 17.45 15.45 -28.97
N PRO A 286 18.72 15.65 -29.36
CA PRO A 286 19.63 16.55 -28.65
C PRO A 286 19.08 17.96 -28.49
N ALA A 287 18.41 18.49 -29.53
CA ALA A 287 17.81 19.83 -29.49
C ALA A 287 16.73 19.98 -28.40
N ILE A 288 15.96 18.91 -28.14
CA ILE A 288 14.93 18.90 -27.09
C ILE A 288 15.60 18.86 -25.71
N ILE A 289 16.60 17.99 -25.54
CA ILE A 289 17.36 17.90 -24.29
C ILE A 289 18.02 19.25 -23.96
N ASP A 290 18.69 19.87 -24.94
CA ASP A 290 19.36 21.15 -24.75
C ASP A 290 18.36 22.27 -24.42
N SER A 291 17.21 22.29 -25.08
CA SER A 291 16.14 23.25 -24.76
C SER A 291 15.65 23.12 -23.31
N ILE A 292 15.39 21.90 -22.85
CA ILE A 292 14.97 21.64 -21.46
C ILE A 292 16.08 22.06 -20.49
N ARG A 293 17.34 21.71 -20.78
CA ARG A 293 18.50 22.08 -19.96
C ARG A 293 18.67 23.59 -19.86
N THR A 294 18.61 24.31 -20.98
CA THR A 294 18.70 25.78 -21.02
C THR A 294 17.57 26.43 -20.23
N MET A 295 16.35 25.90 -20.33
CA MET A 295 15.24 26.40 -19.51
C MET A 295 15.51 26.19 -18.01
N LYS A 296 15.93 24.98 -17.61
CA LYS A 296 16.24 24.66 -16.21
C LYS A 296 17.39 25.53 -15.68
N SER A 297 18.49 25.66 -16.42
CA SER A 297 19.66 26.42 -15.96
C SER A 297 19.47 27.93 -16.05
N ASN A 298 19.09 28.47 -17.22
CA ASN A 298 19.20 29.89 -17.51
C ASN A 298 17.91 30.67 -17.18
N VAL A 299 16.75 29.99 -17.16
CA VAL A 299 15.45 30.62 -16.90
C VAL A 299 15.00 30.35 -15.47
N LEU A 300 15.03 29.07 -15.06
CA LEU A 300 14.54 28.65 -13.74
C LEU A 300 15.63 28.63 -12.66
N ASN A 301 16.90 28.82 -13.03
CA ASN A 301 18.04 28.76 -12.11
C ASN A 301 18.10 27.47 -11.27
N ALA A 302 17.65 26.35 -11.83
CA ALA A 302 17.65 25.06 -11.19
C ALA A 302 19.09 24.55 -11.02
N ARG A 303 19.41 24.04 -9.82
CA ARG A 303 20.73 23.45 -9.52
C ARG A 303 20.97 22.16 -10.30
N SER A 304 19.92 21.34 -10.48
CA SER A 304 20.00 20.11 -11.29
C SER A 304 19.43 20.37 -12.68
N VAL A 305 20.24 20.08 -13.70
CA VAL A 305 19.83 20.12 -15.12
C VAL A 305 19.57 18.73 -15.70
N SER A 306 19.74 17.67 -14.90
CA SER A 306 19.43 16.31 -15.33
C SER A 306 17.92 16.14 -15.51
N LEU A 307 17.53 15.36 -16.52
CA LEU A 307 16.13 15.07 -16.79
C LEU A 307 15.60 13.99 -15.83
N ASP A 308 14.56 14.32 -15.09
CA ASP A 308 13.77 13.33 -14.35
C ASP A 308 12.87 12.51 -15.31
N LEU A 309 12.19 11.48 -14.79
CA LEU A 309 11.37 10.63 -15.63
C LEU A 309 10.17 11.37 -16.24
N GLY A 310 9.55 12.30 -15.50
CA GLY A 310 8.43 13.09 -16.00
C GLY A 310 8.82 13.93 -17.22
N GLU A 311 9.94 14.65 -17.11
CA GLU A 311 10.54 15.42 -18.20
C GLU A 311 10.96 14.52 -19.36
N THR A 312 11.52 13.35 -19.07
CA THR A 312 11.93 12.35 -20.08
C THR A 312 10.76 11.83 -20.90
N LEU A 313 9.62 11.54 -20.26
CA LEU A 313 8.42 11.08 -20.95
C LEU A 313 7.84 12.16 -21.87
N ILE A 314 7.88 13.43 -21.46
CA ILE A 314 7.48 14.56 -22.30
C ILE A 314 8.44 14.70 -23.49
N ALA A 315 9.75 14.66 -23.25
CA ALA A 315 10.77 14.74 -24.30
C ALA A 315 10.65 13.59 -25.32
N LEU A 316 10.33 12.38 -24.85
CA LEU A 316 10.08 11.22 -25.70
C LEU A 316 8.85 11.42 -26.59
N SER A 317 7.75 11.94 -26.03
CA SER A 317 6.52 12.26 -26.78
C SER A 317 6.77 13.28 -27.89
N ILE A 318 7.52 14.35 -27.60
CA ILE A 318 7.91 15.34 -28.62
C ILE A 318 8.81 14.71 -29.69
N SER A 319 9.76 13.86 -29.28
CA SER A 319 10.65 13.16 -30.23
C SER A 319 9.88 12.18 -31.12
N ALA A 320 8.85 11.51 -30.60
CA ALA A 320 8.01 10.58 -31.33
C ALA A 320 7.23 11.23 -32.48
N ALA A 321 6.91 12.53 -32.38
CA ALA A 321 6.23 13.27 -33.44
C ALA A 321 7.06 13.38 -34.74
N THR A 322 8.40 13.30 -34.66
CA THR A 322 9.30 13.46 -35.81
C THR A 322 10.25 12.27 -36.02
N ASN A 323 10.29 11.30 -35.10
CA ASN A 323 11.12 10.11 -35.18
C ASN A 323 10.27 8.83 -35.02
N PRO A 324 10.02 8.07 -36.11
CA PRO A 324 9.25 6.82 -36.07
C PRO A 324 9.79 5.79 -35.07
N THR A 325 11.11 5.78 -34.84
CA THR A 325 11.72 4.86 -33.89
C THR A 325 11.43 5.23 -32.44
N SER A 326 11.36 6.54 -32.15
CA SER A 326 10.93 7.03 -30.83
C SER A 326 9.45 6.75 -30.59
N GLN A 327 8.61 6.84 -31.64
CA GLN A 327 7.20 6.43 -31.58
C GLN A 327 7.07 4.94 -31.25
N LEU A 328 7.80 4.06 -31.95
CA LEU A 328 7.80 2.63 -31.68
C LEU A 328 8.19 2.30 -30.22
N ALA A 329 9.22 2.96 -29.70
CA ALA A 329 9.63 2.80 -28.31
C ALA A 329 8.57 3.32 -27.32
N MET A 330 7.96 4.47 -27.60
CA MET A 330 6.92 5.06 -26.74
C MET A 330 5.70 4.15 -26.59
N GLU A 331 5.31 3.43 -27.64
CA GLU A 331 4.20 2.46 -27.60
C GLU A 331 4.43 1.30 -26.62
N GLN A 332 5.68 0.99 -26.30
CA GLN A 332 6.04 -0.07 -25.34
C GLN A 332 5.90 0.36 -23.87
N LEU A 333 5.66 1.63 -23.57
CA LEU A 333 5.50 2.11 -22.19
C LEU A 333 4.37 1.38 -21.44
N LYS A 334 3.31 0.96 -22.16
CA LYS A 334 2.17 0.23 -21.59
C LYS A 334 2.57 -1.14 -21.01
N GLU A 335 3.61 -1.77 -21.56
CA GLU A 335 4.09 -3.09 -21.15
C GLU A 335 4.83 -3.05 -19.80
N LEU A 336 5.19 -1.84 -19.32
CA LEU A 336 5.83 -1.66 -18.02
C LEU A 336 4.84 -1.73 -16.85
N ARG A 337 3.53 -1.69 -17.11
CA ARG A 337 2.51 -1.73 -16.05
C ARG A 337 2.59 -3.07 -15.31
N GLY A 338 2.63 -3.01 -13.98
CA GLY A 338 2.73 -4.18 -13.11
C GLY A 338 4.14 -4.75 -12.96
N CYS A 339 5.12 -4.25 -13.72
CA CYS A 339 6.52 -4.67 -13.58
C CYS A 339 7.12 -4.18 -12.27
N ASP A 340 7.99 -5.00 -11.70
CA ASP A 340 8.71 -4.69 -10.47
C ASP A 340 9.92 -3.82 -10.74
N VAL A 341 10.07 -2.74 -9.99
CA VAL A 341 11.18 -1.78 -10.08
C VAL A 341 11.85 -1.61 -8.72
N HIS A 342 13.18 -1.50 -8.73
CA HIS A 342 13.94 -1.06 -7.56
C HIS A 342 14.89 0.07 -7.89
N MET A 343 15.05 1.03 -6.97
CA MET A 343 15.98 2.15 -7.06
C MET A 343 16.92 2.16 -5.84
N THR A 344 18.20 2.47 -6.04
CA THR A 344 19.19 2.56 -4.94
C THR A 344 19.09 3.86 -4.13
N HIS A 345 18.04 4.66 -4.36
CA HIS A 345 17.77 5.93 -3.71
C HIS A 345 16.27 6.23 -3.77
N MET A 346 15.80 7.11 -2.89
CA MET A 346 14.43 7.63 -2.92
C MET A 346 14.24 8.51 -4.16
N PRO A 347 13.21 8.26 -4.99
CA PRO A 347 12.98 9.01 -6.22
C PRO A 347 12.65 10.48 -5.93
N SER A 348 13.00 11.36 -6.86
CA SER A 348 12.49 12.74 -6.85
C SER A 348 10.97 12.76 -7.13
N PRO A 349 10.23 13.83 -6.82
CA PRO A 349 8.81 13.93 -7.14
C PRO A 349 8.49 13.73 -8.63
N GLY A 350 9.38 14.17 -9.53
CA GLY A 350 9.26 13.96 -10.97
C GLY A 350 9.42 12.48 -11.36
N ASP A 351 10.39 11.80 -10.77
CA ASP A 351 10.60 10.36 -10.98
C ASP A 351 9.46 9.51 -10.42
N GLU A 352 9.06 9.77 -9.17
CA GLU A 352 7.97 9.06 -8.50
C GLU A 352 6.65 9.25 -9.25
N GLY A 353 6.36 10.49 -9.66
CA GLY A 353 5.18 10.81 -10.46
C GLY A 353 5.16 10.06 -11.79
N GLY A 354 6.31 9.97 -12.47
CA GLY A 354 6.47 9.20 -13.72
C GLY A 354 6.26 7.70 -13.51
N LEU A 355 6.95 7.10 -12.56
CA LEU A 355 6.88 5.66 -12.27
C LEU A 355 5.46 5.25 -11.85
N ARG A 356 4.82 6.06 -11.00
CA ARG A 356 3.43 5.83 -10.58
C ARG A 356 2.45 5.86 -11.75
N ARG A 357 2.61 6.79 -12.70
CA ARG A 357 1.75 6.87 -13.91
C ARG A 357 1.95 5.68 -14.84
N LEU A 358 3.16 5.15 -14.93
CA LEU A 358 3.45 3.91 -15.65
C LEU A 358 2.84 2.67 -14.95
N GLY A 359 2.55 2.78 -13.66
CA GLY A 359 1.92 1.71 -12.89
C GLY A 359 2.89 0.57 -12.55
N VAL A 360 4.17 0.89 -12.35
CA VAL A 360 5.17 -0.07 -11.87
C VAL A 360 5.07 -0.27 -10.36
N ASN A 361 5.51 -1.43 -9.87
CA ASN A 361 5.63 -1.74 -8.45
C ASN A 361 7.01 -1.28 -7.94
N LEU A 362 7.10 -0.04 -7.48
CA LEU A 362 8.36 0.59 -7.06
C LEU A 362 8.75 0.23 -5.61
N THR A 363 10.02 -0.11 -5.41
CA THR A 363 10.71 -0.04 -4.11
C THR A 363 11.99 0.78 -4.22
N SER A 364 12.44 1.35 -3.11
CA SER A 364 13.61 2.24 -3.08
C SER A 364 14.43 1.98 -1.83
N GLU A 365 15.75 2.16 -1.92
CA GLU A 365 16.60 2.24 -0.74
C GLU A 365 16.45 3.60 -0.04
N PRO A 366 16.63 3.65 1.30
CA PRO A 366 16.51 4.88 2.10
C PRO A 366 17.73 5.82 1.94
N ASN A 367 18.22 6.00 0.72
CA ASN A 367 19.33 6.88 0.38
C ASN A 367 18.82 8.10 -0.40
N PHE A 368 19.50 9.24 -0.30
CA PHE A 368 19.20 10.43 -1.09
C PHE A 368 19.98 10.45 -2.40
N ALA A 369 19.40 11.04 -3.45
CA ALA A 369 20.02 11.19 -4.77
C ALA A 369 21.08 12.31 -4.82
N THR A 370 21.16 13.11 -3.77
CA THR A 370 22.03 14.29 -3.67
C THR A 370 22.68 14.32 -2.29
N ARG A 371 23.64 15.23 -2.10
CA ARG A 371 24.21 15.53 -0.77
C ARG A 371 23.29 16.41 0.09
N ASP A 372 22.22 16.94 -0.51
CA ASP A 372 21.28 17.85 0.14
C ASP A 372 20.12 17.04 0.74
N LEU A 373 19.76 17.32 1.99
CA LEU A 373 18.66 16.65 2.68
C LEU A 373 17.28 17.08 2.15
N PHE A 374 17.19 18.30 1.60
CA PHE A 374 15.98 18.87 1.00
C PHE A 374 16.28 19.37 -0.41
N VAL A 375 15.52 18.91 -1.40
CA VAL A 375 15.53 19.47 -2.75
C VAL A 375 14.40 20.50 -2.80
N ALA A 376 14.76 21.78 -2.90
CA ALA A 376 13.84 22.91 -2.95
C ALA A 376 13.21 23.09 -4.34
#